data_AF-A0A5R1NR84-F1
#
_entry.id   AF-A0A5R1NR84-F1
#
_cell.length_a   1.000
_cell.length_b   1.000
_cell.length_c   1.000
_cell.angle_alpha   90.00
_cell.angle_beta   90.00
_cell.angle_gamma   90.00
#
_symmetry.space_group_name_H-M   'P 1'
#
loop_
_entity.id
_entity.type
_entity.pdbx_description
1 polymer ?
#
loop_
_entity_poly.entity_id
_entity_poly.type
_entity_poly.pdbx_seq_one_letter_code
_entity_poly.pdbx_strand_id
1 'polypeptide(L)'
;MLNAGTATQVFTVSSGADVYWTSTDCQQEAGDADVTLQPGEPVSSGEAIVWDRSRSSPETCGEATRDAAPAGGAAYNLSVTVDGIESATPKQFFLS
;
A
#
# COMPACT_ATOMS: atom_id res chain seq x y z
N MET A 1 7.88 0.34 20.66
CA MET A 1 8.55 -0.05 19.40
C MET A 1 7.44 -0.32 18.41
N LEU A 2 7.60 0.14 17.17
CA LEU A 2 6.63 -0.03 16.10
C LEU A 2 7.26 -0.96 15.07
N ASN A 3 6.57 -2.02 14.66
CA ASN A 3 7.03 -2.80 13.51
C ASN A 3 6.58 -2.10 12.22
N ALA A 4 7.52 -1.49 11.50
CA ALA A 4 7.29 -0.83 10.21
C ALA A 4 7.71 -1.72 9.01
N GLY A 5 7.92 -3.01 9.26
CA GLY A 5 8.28 -3.98 8.23
C GLY A 5 7.10 -4.36 7.35
N THR A 6 7.38 -4.96 6.20
CA THR A 6 6.38 -5.40 5.24
C THR A 6 5.48 -6.54 5.77
N ALA A 7 5.82 -7.14 6.91
CA ALA A 7 4.96 -8.07 7.64
C ALA A 7 3.76 -7.40 8.34
N THR A 8 3.88 -6.11 8.67
CA THR A 8 2.86 -5.34 9.41
C THR A 8 2.49 -4.02 8.73
N GLN A 9 3.13 -3.70 7.60
CA GLN A 9 2.86 -2.53 6.79
C GLN A 9 2.05 -2.90 5.54
N VAL A 10 0.86 -2.32 5.42
CA VAL A 10 -0.08 -2.57 4.32
C VAL A 10 -0.40 -1.26 3.62
N PHE A 11 -0.14 -1.21 2.31
CA PHE A 11 -0.55 -0.12 1.44
C PHE A 11 -1.80 -0.54 0.67
N THR A 12 -2.81 0.33 0.62
CA THR A 12 -4.05 0.07 -0.12
C THR A 12 -4.34 1.23 -1.07
N VAL A 13 -4.53 0.90 -2.34
CA VAL A 13 -4.99 1.85 -3.37
C VAL A 13 -6.47 1.60 -3.65
N SER A 14 -7.27 2.66 -3.55
CA SER A 14 -8.72 2.59 -3.76
C SER A 14 -9.24 3.75 -4.61
N SER A 15 -10.42 3.59 -5.20
CA SER A 15 -11.20 4.66 -5.80
C SER A 15 -12.66 4.53 -5.35
N GLY A 16 -13.16 5.50 -4.58
CA GLY A 16 -14.44 5.36 -3.90
C GLY A 16 -14.41 4.20 -2.89
N ALA A 17 -15.34 3.25 -3.04
CA ALA A 17 -15.38 2.02 -2.23
C ALA A 17 -14.57 0.86 -2.85
N ASP A 18 -14.10 1.01 -4.09
CA ASP A 18 -13.41 -0.06 -4.81
C ASP A 18 -11.94 -0.10 -4.43
N VAL A 19 -11.49 -1.23 -3.87
CA VAL A 19 -10.07 -1.52 -3.69
C VAL A 19 -9.50 -2.01 -5.02
N TYR A 20 -8.45 -1.34 -5.48
CA TYR A 20 -7.73 -1.72 -6.70
C TYR A 20 -6.55 -2.61 -6.39
N TRP A 21 -5.79 -2.28 -5.35
CA TRP A 21 -4.57 -2.98 -5.04
C TRP A 21 -4.26 -2.92 -3.55
N THR A 22 -3.76 -4.02 -3.00
CA THR A 22 -3.23 -4.09 -1.64
C THR A 22 -1.84 -4.70 -1.68
N SER A 23 -0.87 -4.10 -0.99
CA SER A 23 0.54 -4.53 -1.04
C SER A 23 0.80 -5.97 -0.61
N THR A 24 -0.11 -6.54 0.18
CA THR A 24 -0.04 -7.92 0.65
C THR A 24 -0.54 -8.93 -0.39
N ASP A 25 -1.24 -8.48 -1.43
CA ASP A 25 -1.69 -9.37 -2.49
C ASP A 25 -0.46 -9.90 -3.22
N CYS A 26 -0.28 -11.22 -3.13
CA CYS A 26 0.82 -11.94 -3.76
C CYS A 26 2.21 -11.56 -3.23
N GLN A 27 2.27 -10.91 -2.07
CA GLN A 27 3.51 -10.63 -1.38
C GLN A 27 4.18 -11.94 -0.98
N GLN A 28 5.49 -12.00 -1.21
CA GLN A 28 6.35 -13.09 -0.78
C GLN A 28 7.42 -12.50 0.15
N GLU A 29 7.94 -13.34 1.05
CA GLU A 29 9.07 -12.96 1.92
C GLU A 29 8.83 -11.68 2.73
N ALA A 30 7.64 -11.56 3.35
CA ALA A 30 7.37 -10.47 4.28
C ALA A 30 8.37 -10.47 5.45
N GLY A 31 8.80 -9.28 5.88
CA GLY A 31 9.82 -9.13 6.91
C GLY A 31 9.46 -8.06 7.93
N ASP A 32 10.00 -8.23 9.13
CA ASP A 32 9.87 -7.28 10.24
C ASP A 32 10.93 -6.17 10.16
N ALA A 33 10.57 -4.97 10.61
CA ALA A 33 11.50 -3.86 10.76
C ALA A 33 11.10 -3.01 11.97
N ASP A 34 11.75 -3.26 13.10
CA ASP A 34 11.48 -2.55 14.35
C ASP A 34 12.02 -1.12 14.32
N VAL A 35 11.13 -0.16 14.56
CA VAL A 35 11.43 1.27 14.61
C VAL A 35 11.09 1.83 15.99
N THR A 36 11.96 2.69 16.50
CA THR A 36 11.71 3.48 17.70
C THR A 36 11.31 4.90 17.31
N LEU A 37 10.10 5.31 17.68
CA LEU A 37 9.62 6.67 17.48
C LEU A 37 10.04 7.55 18.66
N GLN A 38 10.70 8.67 18.37
CA GLN A 38 10.97 9.70 19.37
C GLN A 38 9.82 10.71 19.41
N PRO A 39 9.44 11.25 20.58
CA PRO A 39 8.40 12.25 20.66
C PRO A 39 8.70 13.48 19.79
N GLY A 40 7.76 13.82 18.91
CA GLY A 40 7.87 15.01 18.04
C GLY A 40 8.81 14.86 16.84
N GLU A 41 9.51 13.73 16.69
CA GLU A 41 10.40 13.49 15.56
C GLU A 41 9.73 12.55 14.55
N PRO A 42 9.34 13.03 13.37
CA PRO A 42 8.77 12.17 12.33
C PRO A 42 9.84 11.26 11.75
N VAL A 43 9.49 9.99 11.54
CA VAL A 43 10.33 9.02 10.82
C VAL A 43 9.75 8.82 9.43
N SER A 44 10.57 9.04 8.39
CA SER A 44 10.19 8.77 7.01
C SER A 44 10.28 7.27 6.70
N SER A 45 9.42 6.79 5.81
CA SER A 45 9.55 5.46 5.22
C SER A 45 10.88 5.33 4.47
N GLY A 46 11.35 4.09 4.32
CA GLY A 46 12.52 3.77 3.50
C GLY A 46 12.22 3.86 2.01
N GLU A 47 12.66 2.85 1.25
CA GLU A 47 12.41 2.77 -0.18
C GLU A 47 10.90 2.74 -0.49
N ALA A 48 10.51 3.47 -1.54
CA ALA A 48 9.11 3.55 -1.94
C ALA A 48 8.67 2.27 -2.64
N ILE A 49 7.49 1.76 -2.28
CA ILE A 49 6.85 0.66 -3.01
C ILE A 49 6.34 1.17 -4.37
N VAL A 50 6.55 0.37 -5.41
CA VAL A 50 6.05 0.65 -6.76
C VAL A 50 4.75 -0.12 -6.97
N TRP A 51 3.68 0.61 -7.25
CA TRP A 51 2.46 0.04 -7.80
C TRP A 51 2.51 0.12 -9.33
N ASP A 52 2.42 -1.02 -10.00
CA ASP A 52 2.48 -1.14 -11.46
C ASP A 52 1.16 -0.75 -12.16
N ARG A 53 0.20 -0.18 -11.43
CA ARG A 53 -1.14 0.19 -11.91
C ARG A 53 -1.97 -1.01 -12.33
N SER A 54 -1.69 -2.21 -11.81
CA SER A 54 -2.55 -3.38 -11.98
C SER A 54 -3.49 -3.54 -10.78
N ARG A 55 -4.66 -4.13 -11.04
CA ARG A 55 -5.53 -4.63 -9.98
C ARG A 55 -4.89 -5.82 -9.30
N SER A 56 -5.12 -6.01 -8.01
CA SER A 56 -4.73 -7.22 -7.30
C SER A 56 -5.83 -7.74 -6.40
N SER A 57 -5.76 -9.05 -6.18
CA SER A 57 -6.46 -9.82 -5.17
C SER A 57 -5.70 -11.13 -4.95
N PRO A 58 -5.91 -11.86 -3.84
CA PRO A 58 -5.30 -13.17 -3.61
C PRO A 58 -5.52 -14.16 -4.76
N GLU A 59 -6.65 -14.06 -5.47
CA GLU A 59 -7.02 -14.91 -6.59
C GLU A 59 -6.14 -14.66 -7.83
N THR A 60 -5.62 -13.45 -8.00
CA THR A 60 -4.81 -13.05 -9.16
C THR A 60 -3.31 -13.38 -9.04
N CYS A 61 -2.88 -14.09 -8.00
CA CYS A 61 -1.46 -14.35 -7.76
C CYS A 61 -0.82 -15.35 -8.74
N GLY A 62 -1.62 -16.22 -9.34
CA GLY A 62 -1.18 -17.18 -10.35
C GLY A 62 -1.44 -16.75 -11.79
N GLU A 63 -2.04 -15.58 -12.00
CA GLU A 63 -2.42 -15.12 -13.33
C GLU A 63 -1.23 -14.54 -14.09
N ALA A 64 -1.16 -14.83 -15.39
CA ALA A 64 -0.11 -14.29 -16.26
C ALA A 64 -0.24 -12.77 -16.46
N THR A 65 -1.45 -12.23 -16.31
CA THR A 65 -1.79 -10.82 -16.51
C THR A 65 -2.92 -10.42 -15.57
N ARG A 66 -2.89 -9.19 -15.07
CA ARG A 66 -3.97 -8.61 -14.25
C ARG A 66 -4.58 -7.40 -14.94
N ASP A 67 -5.83 -7.12 -14.61
CA ASP A 67 -6.53 -5.95 -15.15
C ASP A 67 -5.82 -4.65 -14.80
N ALA A 68 -5.71 -3.75 -15.77
CA ALA A 68 -5.13 -2.43 -15.53
C ALA A 68 -6.11 -1.52 -14.76
N ALA A 69 -5.58 -0.71 -13.86
CA ALA A 69 -6.31 0.41 -13.25
C ALA A 69 -6.59 1.50 -14.30
N PRO A 70 -7.83 2.03 -14.37
CA PRO A 70 -8.17 3.13 -15.27
C PRO A 70 -7.21 4.33 -15.17
N ALA A 71 -6.85 4.87 -16.33
CA ALA A 71 -6.04 6.08 -16.49
C ALA A 71 -6.91 7.28 -16.92
N GLY A 72 -6.31 8.35 -17.44
CA GLY A 72 -7.05 9.46 -18.05
C GLY A 72 -7.67 10.44 -17.04
N GLY A 73 -6.97 10.70 -15.94
CA GLY A 73 -7.41 11.59 -14.87
C GLY A 73 -8.22 10.91 -13.77
N ALA A 74 -8.27 9.57 -13.75
CA ALA A 74 -8.90 8.82 -12.69
C ALA A 74 -8.24 9.11 -11.34
N ALA A 75 -9.06 9.34 -10.31
CA ALA A 75 -8.63 9.67 -8.96
C ALA A 75 -8.56 8.42 -8.08
N TYR A 76 -7.48 8.30 -7.31
CA TYR A 76 -7.23 7.21 -6.38
C TYR A 76 -6.78 7.75 -5.02
N ASN A 77 -6.99 6.96 -3.98
CA ASN A 77 -6.50 7.24 -2.64
C ASN A 77 -5.54 6.13 -2.21
N LEU A 78 -4.39 6.53 -1.67
CA LEU A 78 -3.47 5.66 -0.95
C LEU A 78 -3.74 5.76 0.54
N SER A 79 -4.11 4.65 1.16
CA SER A 79 -4.15 4.48 2.61
C SER A 79 -3.03 3.54 3.05
N VAL A 80 -2.53 3.73 4.27
CA VAL A 80 -1.46 2.89 4.83
C VAL A 80 -1.85 2.45 6.23
N THR A 81 -1.66 1.18 6.55
CA THR A 81 -1.71 0.67 7.92
C THR A 81 -0.31 0.20 8.31
N VAL A 82 0.19 0.57 9.48
CA VAL A 82 1.48 0.13 10.03
C VAL A 82 1.27 -0.40 11.43
N ASP A 83 1.57 -1.68 11.65
CA ASP A 83 1.41 -2.33 12.97
C ASP A 83 -0.02 -2.19 13.52
N GLY A 84 -1.01 -2.29 12.64
CA GLY A 84 -2.43 -2.11 12.97
C GLY A 84 -2.88 -0.65 13.15
N ILE A 85 -2.00 0.34 12.97
CA ILE A 85 -2.33 1.76 13.05
C ILE A 85 -2.61 2.29 11.64
N GLU A 86 -3.84 2.70 11.38
CA GLU A 86 -4.26 3.28 10.11
C GLU A 86 -3.80 4.75 9.97
N SER A 87 -3.40 5.13 8.76
CA SER A 87 -3.13 6.52 8.39
C SER A 87 -4.37 7.38 8.63
N ALA A 88 -4.21 8.48 9.36
CA ALA A 88 -5.34 9.37 9.69
C ALA A 88 -6.05 9.96 8.46
N THR A 89 -5.30 10.17 7.37
CA THR A 89 -5.84 10.75 6.14
C THR A 89 -5.27 10.03 4.92
N PRO A 90 -6.12 9.39 4.08
CA PRO A 90 -5.68 8.85 2.80
C PRO A 90 -5.13 9.95 1.88
N LYS A 91 -4.10 9.63 1.12
CA LYS A 91 -3.48 10.56 0.16
C LYS A 91 -4.07 10.37 -1.24
N GLN A 92 -4.73 11.40 -1.77
CA GLN A 92 -5.25 11.36 -3.14
C GLN A 92 -4.14 11.59 -4.18
N PHE A 93 -4.24 10.87 -5.30
CA PHE A 93 -3.45 11.06 -6.51
C PHE A 93 -4.28 10.77 -7.77
N PHE A 94 -3.77 11.18 -8.93
CA PHE A 94 -4.43 11.01 -10.23
C PHE A 94 -3.53 10.24 -11.18
N LEU A 95 -4.12 9.34 -11.95
CA LEU A 95 -3.42 8.63 -13.02
C LEU A 95 -3.75 9.28 -14.36
N SER A 96 -2.73 9.81 -15.04
CA SER A 96 -2.81 10.26 -16.43
C SER A 96 -2.72 9.09 -17.40
#